data_AF-A0A9N7TJ82-F1
#
_entry.id   AF-A0A9N7TJ82-F1
#
_cell.length_a   1.000
_cell.length_b   1.000
_cell.length_c   1.000
_cell.angle_alpha   90.00
_cell.angle_beta   90.00
_cell.angle_gamma   90.00
#
_symmetry.space_group_name_H-M   'P 1'
#
loop_
_entity.id
_entity.type
_entity.pdbx_description
1 polymer ?
#
loop_
_entity_poly.entity_id
_entity_poly.type
_entity_poly.pdbx_seq_one_letter_code
_entity_poly.pdbx_strand_id
1 'polypeptide(L)'
;MVEKLAWAYAVNANSATVVVRHLLTAVFPVEILLVSNLRGGKRGRGDARLPLDKSKLDAIYSATLERWPGTQPSSIGSTIHAKITELRAKRYIYVLNLAYAKPLHFTFEVLQKIIMQLEQQDHSRCSGSTSTGTAEAPLASGCGKYAKGLRTATLASKDKCENPVV
;
A
#
# COMPACT_ATOMS: atom_id res chain seq x y z
N MET A 1 -18.89 24.66 8.13
CA MET A 1 -18.43 24.61 9.53
C MET A 1 -18.00 23.17 9.80
N VAL A 2 -16.76 22.94 10.24
CA VAL A 2 -16.27 21.59 10.57
C VAL A 2 -16.72 21.24 11.99
N GLU A 3 -17.19 20.02 12.21
CA GLU A 3 -17.61 19.57 13.55
C GLU A 3 -16.44 19.58 14.55
N LYS A 4 -16.70 19.99 15.79
CA LYS A 4 -15.66 20.14 16.84
C LYS A 4 -14.88 18.85 17.09
N LEU A 5 -15.54 17.69 17.05
CA LEU A 5 -14.90 16.39 17.22
C LEU A 5 -13.94 16.07 16.07
N ALA A 6 -14.39 16.31 14.82
CA ALA A 6 -13.56 16.08 13.64
C ALA A 6 -12.31 16.98 13.64
N TRP A 7 -12.46 18.22 14.11
CA TRP A 7 -11.32 19.13 14.31
C TRP A 7 -10.36 18.61 15.39
N ALA A 8 -10.86 18.15 16.53
CA ALA A 8 -10.03 17.59 17.60
C ALA A 8 -9.21 16.37 17.14
N TYR A 9 -9.81 15.47 16.36
CA TYR A 9 -9.09 14.33 15.77
C TYR A 9 -8.00 14.78 14.79
N ALA A 10 -8.27 15.81 13.98
CA ALA A 10 -7.28 16.35 13.06
C ALA A 10 -6.11 17.01 13.80
N VAL A 11 -6.37 17.80 14.85
CA VAL A 11 -5.33 18.49 15.63
C VAL A 11 -4.42 17.52 16.37
N ASN A 12 -4.98 16.42 16.88
CA ASN A 12 -4.24 15.39 17.62
C ASN A 12 -3.53 14.36 16.72
N ALA A 13 -3.61 14.51 15.40
CA ALA A 13 -2.98 13.57 14.47
C ALA A 13 -1.44 13.67 14.52
N ASN A 14 -0.80 12.51 14.46
CA ASN A 14 0.66 12.37 14.52
C ASN A 14 1.37 12.54 13.16
N SER A 15 0.63 12.82 12.08
CA SER A 15 1.19 13.02 10.74
C SER A 15 0.29 13.87 9.85
N ALA A 16 0.89 14.60 8.91
CA ALA A 16 0.19 15.39 7.91
C ALA A 16 -0.84 14.56 7.11
N THR A 17 -0.48 13.31 6.75
CA THR A 17 -1.36 12.39 6.03
C THR A 17 -2.65 12.11 6.79
N VAL A 18 -2.56 11.89 8.11
CA VAL A 18 -3.73 11.60 8.95
C VAL A 18 -4.60 12.84 9.11
N VAL A 19 -4.00 14.02 9.30
CA VAL A 19 -4.70 15.32 9.33
C VAL A 19 -5.52 15.49 8.06
N VAL A 20 -4.88 15.39 6.89
CA VAL A 20 -5.52 15.58 5.58
C VAL A 20 -6.68 14.61 5.40
N ARG A 21 -6.52 13.33 5.79
CA ARG A 21 -7.57 12.33 5.70
C ARG A 21 -8.80 12.67 6.54
N HIS A 22 -8.60 13.17 7.77
CA HIS A 22 -9.69 13.55 8.67
C HIS A 22 -10.38 14.83 8.20
N LEU A 23 -9.61 15.86 7.86
CA LEU A 23 -10.15 17.12 7.36
C LEU A 23 -10.93 16.94 6.06
N LEU A 24 -10.43 16.10 5.14
CA LEU A 24 -11.12 15.83 3.88
C LEU A 24 -12.54 15.29 4.10
N THR A 25 -12.70 14.29 4.99
CA THR A 25 -14.02 13.70 5.29
C THR A 25 -14.89 14.58 6.18
N ALA A 26 -14.30 15.54 6.89
CA ALA A 26 -15.04 16.49 7.71
C ALA A 26 -15.54 17.70 6.92
N VAL A 27 -14.81 18.10 5.87
CA VAL A 27 -15.10 19.27 5.02
C VAL A 27 -15.97 18.89 3.81
N PHE A 28 -15.79 17.67 3.30
CA PHE A 28 -16.53 17.17 2.14
C PHE A 28 -17.35 15.93 2.52
N PRO A 29 -18.68 15.96 2.30
CA PRO A 29 -19.51 14.77 2.42
C PRO A 29 -18.98 13.64 1.54
N VAL A 30 -19.14 12.40 1.99
CA VAL A 30 -18.62 11.22 1.30
C VAL A 30 -19.21 11.10 -0.11
N GLU A 31 -20.47 11.47 -0.28
CA GLU A 31 -21.20 11.47 -1.55
C GLU A 31 -20.51 12.37 -2.58
N ILE A 32 -20.06 13.56 -2.14
CA ILE A 32 -19.32 14.51 -2.97
C ILE A 32 -17.94 13.94 -3.32
N LEU A 33 -17.23 13.34 -2.36
CA LEU A 33 -15.93 12.72 -2.61
C LEU A 33 -16.01 11.56 -3.61
N LEU A 34 -17.10 10.80 -3.60
CA LEU A 34 -17.30 9.68 -4.52
C LEU A 34 -17.41 10.13 -5.98
N VAL A 35 -18.06 11.27 -6.25
CA VAL A 35 -18.26 11.80 -7.61
C VAL A 35 -17.20 12.82 -8.06
N SER A 36 -16.36 13.29 -7.14
CA SER A 36 -15.42 14.40 -7.39
C SER A 36 -13.95 13.99 -7.42
N ASN A 37 -13.08 14.86 -7.93
CA ASN A 37 -11.63 14.72 -7.80
C ASN A 37 -10.98 16.12 -7.69
N LEU A 38 -9.65 16.20 -7.49
CA LEU A 38 -8.96 17.48 -7.30
C LEU A 38 -9.16 18.52 -8.43
N ARG A 39 -9.29 18.08 -9.68
CA ARG A 39 -9.29 18.97 -10.87
C ARG A 39 -10.55 18.83 -11.75
N GLY A 40 -11.44 17.92 -11.41
CA GLY A 40 -12.53 17.48 -12.27
C GLY A 40 -12.06 16.73 -13.52
N GLY A 41 -12.94 16.68 -14.52
CA GLY A 41 -12.66 16.13 -15.84
C GLY A 41 -12.82 14.62 -15.96
N LYS A 42 -12.58 14.10 -17.17
CA LYS A 42 -12.69 12.69 -17.52
C LYS A 42 -11.29 12.07 -17.60
N ARG A 43 -11.09 10.93 -16.94
CA ARG A 43 -9.86 10.13 -17.09
C ARG A 43 -10.21 8.78 -17.70
N GLY A 44 -9.62 8.47 -18.86
CA GLY A 44 -9.84 7.22 -19.57
C GLY A 44 -11.30 7.01 -20.00
N ARG A 45 -11.81 5.78 -19.85
CA ARG A 45 -13.18 5.40 -20.23
C ARG A 45 -14.25 5.66 -19.14
N GLY A 46 -13.87 6.09 -17.95
CA GLY A 46 -14.81 6.28 -16.85
C GLY A 46 -15.63 7.58 -16.93
N ASP A 47 -16.57 7.75 -15.99
CA ASP A 47 -17.39 8.96 -15.90
C ASP A 47 -16.56 10.21 -15.60
N ALA A 48 -17.00 11.34 -16.16
CA ALA A 48 -16.46 12.65 -15.82
C ALA A 48 -16.69 12.95 -14.34
N ARG A 49 -15.68 13.53 -13.69
CA ARG A 49 -15.71 13.85 -12.27
C ARG A 49 -15.84 15.35 -12.08
N LEU A 50 -16.51 15.73 -11.00
CA LEU A 50 -16.60 17.12 -10.59
C LEU A 50 -15.29 17.57 -9.94
N PRO A 51 -14.85 18.83 -10.14
CA PRO A 51 -13.78 19.39 -9.35
C PRO A 51 -14.25 19.59 -7.91
N LEU A 52 -13.37 19.32 -6.95
CA LEU A 52 -13.60 19.72 -5.57
C LEU A 52 -13.55 21.24 -5.44
N ASP A 53 -14.33 21.76 -4.49
CA ASP A 53 -14.34 23.18 -4.16
C ASP A 53 -12.93 23.65 -3.79
N LYS A 54 -12.42 24.57 -4.61
CA LYS A 54 -11.05 25.09 -4.48
C LYS A 54 -10.83 25.79 -3.14
N SER A 55 -11.80 26.56 -2.66
CA SER A 55 -11.67 27.30 -1.39
C SER A 55 -11.48 26.36 -0.20
N LYS A 56 -12.24 25.26 -0.20
CA LYS A 56 -12.16 24.21 0.83
C LYS A 56 -10.87 23.41 0.72
N LEU A 57 -10.40 23.14 -0.50
CA LEU A 57 -9.09 22.53 -0.71
C LEU A 57 -7.98 23.42 -0.16
N ASP A 58 -7.98 24.70 -0.52
CA ASP A 58 -6.95 25.66 -0.10
C ASP A 58 -6.90 25.75 1.44
N ALA A 59 -8.05 25.71 2.12
CA ALA A 59 -8.11 25.66 3.58
C ALA A 59 -7.50 24.38 4.19
N ILE A 60 -7.68 23.22 3.53
CA ILE A 60 -7.03 21.96 3.97
C ILE A 60 -5.52 22.06 3.76
N TYR A 61 -5.09 22.59 2.61
CA TYR A 61 -3.68 22.82 2.31
C TYR A 61 -3.04 23.75 3.34
N SER A 62 -3.65 24.91 3.59
CA SER A 62 -3.12 25.89 4.54
C SER A 62 -3.06 25.33 5.96
N ALA A 63 -4.13 24.72 6.46
CA ALA A 63 -4.15 24.13 7.80
C ALA A 63 -3.11 23.01 7.97
N THR A 64 -2.88 22.22 6.92
CA THR A 64 -1.86 21.16 6.94
C THR A 64 -0.45 21.75 6.94
N LEU A 65 -0.18 22.75 6.09
CA LEU A 65 1.14 23.37 5.98
C LEU A 65 1.49 24.23 7.19
N GLU A 66 0.51 24.89 7.81
CA GLU A 66 0.70 25.64 9.05
C GLU A 66 1.18 24.74 10.19
N ARG A 67 0.59 23.54 10.31
CA ARG A 67 0.98 22.57 11.33
C ARG A 67 2.23 21.77 10.94
N TRP A 68 2.41 21.49 9.65
CA TRP A 68 3.46 20.62 9.11
C TRP A 68 4.18 21.30 7.93
N PRO A 69 5.02 22.32 8.19
CA PRO A 69 5.61 23.16 7.15
C PRO A 69 6.57 22.42 6.21
N GLY A 70 7.15 21.30 6.64
CA GLY A 70 8.01 20.45 5.79
C GLY A 70 7.25 19.56 4.79
N THR A 71 5.92 19.55 4.82
CA THR A 71 5.10 18.69 3.96
C THR A 71 5.06 19.24 2.54
N GLN A 72 5.40 18.40 1.57
CA GLN A 72 5.27 18.76 0.16
C GLN A 72 3.79 18.85 -0.27
N PRO A 73 3.35 19.92 -0.95
CA PRO A 73 1.96 20.06 -1.44
C PRO A 73 1.51 18.91 -2.35
N SER A 74 2.43 18.32 -3.11
CA SER A 74 2.18 17.14 -3.92
C SER A 74 1.80 15.91 -3.09
N SER A 75 2.39 15.75 -1.89
CA SER A 75 2.06 14.67 -0.96
C SER A 75 0.64 14.81 -0.40
N ILE A 76 0.20 16.05 -0.11
CA ILE A 76 -1.17 16.35 0.30
C ILE A 76 -2.15 15.96 -0.82
N GLY A 77 -1.87 16.36 -2.06
CA GLY A 77 -2.69 16.02 -3.22
C GLY A 77 -2.78 14.51 -3.45
N SER A 78 -1.67 13.80 -3.35
CA SER A 78 -1.61 12.34 -3.42
C SER A 78 -2.42 11.67 -2.32
N THR A 79 -2.37 12.20 -1.10
CA THR A 79 -3.14 11.70 0.05
C THR A 79 -4.64 11.85 -0.18
N ILE A 80 -5.09 13.00 -0.68
CA ILE A 80 -6.49 13.26 -1.02
C ILE A 80 -6.95 12.26 -2.10
N HIS A 81 -6.15 12.08 -3.15
CA HIS A 81 -6.45 11.11 -4.20
C HIS A 81 -6.55 9.68 -3.66
N ALA A 82 -5.59 9.25 -2.85
CA ALA A 82 -5.59 7.93 -2.24
C ALA A 82 -6.84 7.71 -1.37
N LYS A 83 -7.25 8.71 -0.58
CA LYS A 83 -8.45 8.61 0.26
C LYS A 83 -9.73 8.53 -0.56
N ILE A 84 -9.86 9.32 -1.63
CA ILE A 84 -11.01 9.24 -2.54
C ILE A 84 -11.09 7.86 -3.20
N THR A 85 -9.96 7.32 -3.65
CA THR A 85 -9.89 5.97 -4.23
C THR A 85 -10.27 4.89 -3.21
N GLU A 86 -9.80 5.01 -1.97
CA GLU A 86 -10.19 4.12 -0.86
C GLU A 86 -11.71 4.15 -0.62
N LEU A 87 -12.33 5.32 -0.57
CA LEU A 87 -13.78 5.47 -0.38
C LEU A 87 -14.57 4.79 -1.51
N ARG A 88 -14.11 4.94 -2.75
CA ARG A 88 -14.72 4.28 -3.91
C ARG A 88 -14.59 2.76 -3.81
N ALA A 89 -13.40 2.26 -3.50
CA ALA A 89 -13.17 0.82 -3.34
C ALA A 89 -14.06 0.22 -2.23
N LYS A 90 -14.16 0.89 -1.08
CA LYS A 90 -15.05 0.49 0.01
C LYS A 90 -16.51 0.44 -0.43
N ARG A 91 -16.99 1.46 -1.15
CA ARG A 91 -18.37 1.47 -1.69
C ARG A 91 -18.62 0.27 -2.59
N TYR A 92 -17.69 -0.08 -3.48
CA TYR A 92 -17.83 -1.28 -4.32
C TYR A 92 -17.93 -2.55 -3.47
N ILE A 93 -17.08 -2.71 -2.45
CA ILE A 93 -17.13 -3.87 -1.54
C ILE A 93 -18.49 -3.94 -0.83
N TYR A 94 -19.03 -2.82 -0.33
CA TYR A 94 -20.36 -2.80 0.28
C TYR A 94 -21.47 -3.19 -0.70
N VAL A 95 -21.45 -2.61 -1.91
CA VAL A 95 -22.45 -2.93 -2.95
C VAL A 95 -22.36 -4.38 -3.38
N LEU A 96 -21.14 -4.92 -3.53
CA LEU A 96 -20.94 -6.34 -3.82
C LEU A 96 -21.43 -7.21 -2.65
N ASN A 97 -21.10 -6.89 -1.40
CA ASN A 97 -21.59 -7.64 -0.23
C ASN A 97 -23.12 -7.63 -0.12
N LEU A 98 -23.78 -6.53 -0.52
CA LEU A 98 -25.24 -6.44 -0.57
C LEU A 98 -25.85 -7.21 -1.75
N ALA A 99 -25.25 -7.10 -2.95
CA ALA A 99 -25.73 -7.77 -4.15
C ALA A 99 -25.47 -9.28 -4.13
N TYR A 100 -24.40 -9.70 -3.48
CA TYR A 100 -24.01 -11.08 -3.25
C TYR A 100 -24.27 -11.43 -1.78
N ALA A 101 -25.55 -11.39 -1.36
CA ALA A 101 -26.01 -11.90 -0.06
C ALA A 101 -25.98 -13.45 0.00
N LYS A 102 -24.90 -14.06 -0.49
CA LYS A 102 -24.52 -15.44 -0.20
C LYS A 102 -23.09 -15.36 0.29
N PRO A 103 -22.79 -15.87 1.50
CA PRO A 103 -21.41 -15.91 1.93
C PRO A 103 -20.68 -16.73 0.88
N LEU A 104 -19.67 -16.15 0.24
CA LEU A 104 -18.59 -16.97 -0.26
C LEU A 104 -18.06 -17.70 0.98
N HIS A 105 -18.58 -18.90 1.20
CA HIS A 105 -18.10 -19.93 2.10
C HIS A 105 -16.74 -20.43 1.61
N PHE A 106 -15.87 -19.52 1.20
CA PHE A 106 -14.44 -19.75 1.28
C PHE A 106 -14.11 -19.57 2.76
N THR A 107 -14.53 -20.58 3.52
CA THR A 107 -14.44 -20.61 4.97
C THR A 107 -13.01 -20.34 5.36
N PHE A 108 -12.85 -19.54 6.42
CA PHE A 108 -11.61 -19.36 7.15
C PHE A 108 -10.82 -20.69 7.32
N GLU A 109 -11.53 -21.81 7.45
CA GLU A 109 -11.02 -23.19 7.40
C GLU A 109 -10.14 -23.53 6.18
N VAL A 110 -10.51 -23.10 4.97
CA VAL A 110 -9.72 -23.34 3.75
C VAL A 110 -8.46 -22.50 3.76
N LEU A 111 -8.55 -21.25 4.24
CA LEU A 111 -7.39 -20.38 4.42
C LEU A 111 -6.44 -20.92 5.50
N GLN A 112 -6.95 -21.40 6.63
CA GLN A 112 -6.15 -22.06 7.67
C GLN A 112 -5.48 -23.34 7.16
N LYS A 113 -6.19 -24.16 6.38
CA LYS A 113 -5.60 -25.35 5.75
C LYS A 113 -4.49 -25.01 4.76
N ILE A 114 -4.65 -23.96 3.96
CA ILE A 114 -3.61 -23.52 3.01
C ILE A 114 -2.38 -22.98 3.75
N ILE A 115 -2.57 -22.21 4.83
CA ILE A 115 -1.47 -21.70 5.65
C ILE A 115 -0.73 -22.86 6.35
N MET A 116 -1.45 -23.84 6.91
CA MET A 116 -0.84 -25.04 7.51
C MET A 116 -0.07 -25.91 6.49
N GLN A 117 -0.57 -26.02 5.26
CA GLN A 117 0.09 -26.80 4.20
C GLN A 117 1.37 -26.11 3.69
N LEU A 118 1.43 -24.77 3.71
CA LEU A 118 2.62 -24.01 3.33
C LEU A 118 3.74 -24.14 4.37
N GLU A 119 3.42 -24.24 5.66
CA GLU A 119 4.41 -24.35 6.74
C GLU A 119 5.05 -25.76 6.82
N GLN A 120 4.31 -26.81 6.44
CA GLN A 120 4.84 -28.18 6.40
C GLN A 120 5.79 -28.46 5.21
N GLN A 121 5.74 -27.65 4.14
CA GLN A 121 6.66 -27.80 3.00
C GLN A 121 8.09 -27.33 3.28
N ASP A 122 8.32 -26.53 4.34
CA ASP A 122 9.68 -26.12 4.72
C ASP A 122 10.43 -27.19 5.54
N HIS A 123 9.73 -28.13 6.20
CA HIS A 123 10.38 -29.17 7.03
C HIS A 123 10.66 -30.50 6.30
N SER A 124 10.05 -30.76 5.15
CA SER A 124 10.25 -32.01 4.40
C SER A 124 11.33 -31.94 3.32
N ARG A 125 11.97 -30.77 3.11
CA ARG A 125 13.10 -30.62 2.17
C ARG A 125 14.48 -30.94 2.76
N CYS A 126 14.55 -31.30 4.04
CA CYS A 126 15.78 -31.69 4.71
C CYS A 126 15.73 -33.14 5.21
N SER A 127 15.49 -34.10 4.32
CA SER A 127 15.87 -35.50 4.58
C SER A 127 16.29 -36.18 3.30
N GLY A 128 17.54 -35.92 2.91
CA GLY A 128 18.22 -36.57 1.80
C GLY A 128 19.64 -36.93 2.19
N SER A 129 19.78 -38.15 2.73
CA SER A 129 20.97 -39.03 2.72
C SER A 129 22.32 -38.49 3.21
N THR A 130 22.83 -39.11 4.28
CA THR A 130 24.27 -39.42 4.37
C THR A 130 24.47 -40.73 5.09
N SER A 131 24.81 -41.76 4.33
CA SER A 131 25.43 -42.99 4.83
C SER A 131 26.93 -42.74 5.05
N THR A 132 27.42 -43.26 6.18
CA THR A 132 28.79 -43.73 6.46
C THR A 132 29.96 -42.75 6.40
N GLY A 133 30.62 -42.56 7.55
CA GLY A 133 32.08 -42.41 7.60
C GLY A 133 32.62 -41.23 8.42
N THR A 134 32.87 -41.48 9.71
CA THR A 134 33.99 -40.98 10.54
C THR A 134 34.23 -39.46 10.74
N ALA A 135 34.46 -39.16 12.03
CA ALA A 135 35.16 -38.02 12.63
C ALA A 135 34.33 -36.76 13.01
N GLU A 136 34.08 -36.68 14.32
CA GLU A 136 34.08 -35.54 15.26
C GLU A 136 33.74 -34.11 14.80
N ALA A 137 32.92 -33.45 15.64
CA ALA A 137 32.40 -32.08 15.57
C ALA A 137 33.40 -31.03 16.14
N PRO A 138 33.01 -29.75 16.44
CA PRO A 138 31.88 -28.92 15.98
C PRO A 138 32.28 -27.44 15.63
N LEU A 139 31.36 -26.67 15.01
CA LEU A 139 30.84 -25.35 15.48
C LEU A 139 30.37 -24.40 14.34
N ALA A 140 29.05 -24.19 14.38
CA ALA A 140 28.33 -22.91 14.29
C ALA A 140 28.26 -22.09 12.98
N SER A 141 27.01 -21.94 12.52
CA SER A 141 26.33 -20.68 12.12
C SER A 141 26.84 -20.00 10.83
N GLY A 142 26.17 -20.08 9.69
CA GLY A 142 24.74 -19.81 9.48
C GLY A 142 24.62 -18.66 8.46
N CYS A 143 24.63 -18.98 7.16
CA CYS A 143 24.52 -18.01 6.07
C CYS A 143 23.39 -18.45 5.13
N GLY A 144 22.35 -17.62 5.01
CA GLY A 144 21.21 -17.88 4.14
C GLY A 144 20.61 -16.57 3.62
N LYS A 145 21.13 -16.11 2.47
CA LYS A 145 20.48 -15.10 1.62
C LYS A 145 19.64 -15.84 0.58
N TYR A 146 18.39 -15.44 0.37
CA TYR A 146 17.73 -15.68 -0.92
C TYR A 146 16.95 -14.46 -1.40
N ALA A 147 17.29 -14.08 -2.63
CA ALA A 147 16.66 -13.09 -3.47
C ALA A 147 15.59 -13.73 -4.39
N LYS A 148 14.62 -12.92 -4.82
CA LYS A 148 13.82 -13.06 -6.06
C LYS A 148 13.53 -11.62 -6.53
N GLY A 149 13.73 -11.14 -7.76
CA GLY A 149 14.02 -11.75 -9.06
C GLY A 149 13.04 -11.19 -10.11
N LEU A 150 13.52 -10.51 -11.17
CA LEU A 150 12.93 -10.27 -12.52
C LEU A 150 13.68 -9.07 -13.17
N ARG A 151 14.09 -9.01 -14.44
CA ARG A 151 13.78 -9.75 -15.69
C ARG A 151 14.83 -9.32 -16.77
N THR A 152 15.25 -10.26 -17.64
CA THR A 152 15.65 -10.18 -19.11
C THR A 152 16.14 -8.85 -19.72
N ALA A 153 17.08 -8.70 -20.68
CA ALA A 153 17.90 -9.51 -21.61
C ALA A 153 18.98 -8.52 -22.18
N THR A 154 20.17 -8.88 -22.67
CA THR A 154 20.46 -9.21 -24.10
C THR A 154 21.99 -9.09 -24.32
N LEU A 155 22.57 -10.10 -24.99
CA LEU A 155 23.77 -10.20 -25.86
C LEU A 155 25.07 -9.39 -25.61
N ALA A 156 26.17 -10.16 -25.73
CA ALA A 156 27.46 -9.84 -26.37
C ALA A 156 28.36 -8.78 -25.67
N SER A 157 29.69 -8.81 -25.72
CA SER A 157 30.74 -9.72 -26.17
C SER A 157 32.05 -8.98 -25.82
N LYS A 158 33.10 -9.72 -25.43
CA LYS A 158 34.53 -9.40 -25.62
C LYS A 158 35.26 -8.30 -24.82
N ASP A 159 36.54 -8.66 -24.63
CA ASP A 159 37.74 -7.86 -24.33
C ASP A 159 37.94 -7.46 -22.85
N LYS A 160 38.79 -8.13 -22.05
CA LYS A 160 40.26 -8.40 -22.11
C LYS A 160 41.11 -7.14 -21.84
N CYS A 161 42.00 -7.27 -20.84
CA CYS A 161 43.11 -6.37 -20.47
C CYS A 161 42.68 -5.05 -19.80
N GLU A 162 43.34 -4.43 -18.83
CA GLU A 162 44.64 -4.60 -18.16
C GLU A 162 44.55 -3.74 -16.88
N ASN A 163 45.26 -4.14 -15.82
CA ASN A 163 45.68 -3.27 -14.72
C ASN A 163 47.03 -2.62 -15.14
N PRO A 164 47.68 -1.68 -14.41
CA PRO A 164 47.34 -1.02 -13.14
C PRO A 164 47.76 0.48 -13.05
N VAL A 165 47.85 0.99 -11.80
CA VAL A 165 48.59 2.17 -11.28
C VAL A 165 47.71 3.43 -11.15
N VAL A 166 47.49 4.03 -9.98
CA VAL A 166 48.31 4.24 -8.76
C VAL A 166 47.53 3.84 -7.50
#